data_AF-A0A8B6J4E6-F1
#
_entry.id   AF-A0A8B6J4E6-F1
#
_cell.length_a   1.000
_cell.length_b   1.000
_cell.length_c   1.000
_cell.angle_alpha   90.00
_cell.angle_beta   90.00
_cell.angle_gamma   90.00
#
_symmetry.space_group_name_H-M   'P 1'
#
loop_
_entity.id
_entity.type
_entity.pdbx_description
1 polymer ?
#
loop_
_entity_poly.entity_id
_entity_poly.type
_entity_poly.pdbx_seq_one_letter_code
_entity_poly.pdbx_strand_id
1 'polypeptide(L)' 'MNEITFTLYCTTSEEAITEVKKLKEAHPKDRLRFNVNIKPEFY' A
#
# COMPACT_ATOMS: atom_id res chain seq x y z
N MET A 1 4.66 -2.48 19.66
CA MET A 1 4.72 -2.54 18.19
C MET A 1 3.31 -2.28 17.71
N ASN A 2 3.06 -1.17 17.02
CA ASN A 2 1.71 -0.79 16.62
C ASN A 2 1.36 -1.46 15.29
N GLU A 3 0.11 -1.90 15.15
CA GLU A 3 -0.41 -2.38 13.88
C GLU A 3 -1.11 -1.22 13.16
N ILE A 4 -0.67 -0.91 11.94
CA ILE A 4 -1.20 0.18 11.12
C ILE A 4 -1.78 -0.43 9.85
N THR A 5 -3.03 -0.09 9.54
CA THR A 5 -3.69 -0.54 8.31
C THR A 5 -3.76 0.60 7.30
N PHE A 6 -3.20 0.37 6.11
CA PHE A 6 -3.28 1.27 4.97
C PHE A 6 -4.24 0.72 3.93
N THR A 7 -5.13 1.55 3.41
CA THR A 7 -5.97 1.20 2.25
C THR A 7 -5.44 1.94 1.04
N LEU A 8 -4.97 1.20 0.03
CA LEU A 8 -4.37 1.74 -1.19
C LEU A 8 -5.36 1.54 -2.34
N TYR A 9 -5.60 2.59 -3.11
CA TYR A 9 -6.36 2.54 -4.36
C TYR A 9 -5.37 2.83 -5.48
N CYS A 10 -5.09 1.82 -6.29
CA CYS A 10 -4.09 1.89 -7.35
C CYS A 10 -4.72 1.52 -8.69
N THR A 11 -4.16 2.05 -9.76
CA THR A 11 -4.58 1.73 -11.13
C THR A 11 -3.85 0.51 -11.66
N THR A 12 -2.63 0.26 -11.17
CA THR A 12 -1.77 -0.86 -11.56
C THR A 12 -1.13 -1.56 -10.37
N SER A 13 -0.68 -2.79 -10.58
CA SER A 13 0.09 -3.55 -9.58
C SER A 13 1.45 -2.93 -9.28
N GLU A 14 2.11 -2.32 -10.26
CA GLU A 14 3.42 -1.67 -10.08
C GLU A 14 3.31 -0.45 -9.17
N GLU A 15 2.26 0.35 -9.34
CA GLU A 15 1.95 1.48 -8.47
C GLU A 15 1.71 1.02 -7.02
N ALA A 16 0.91 -0.03 -6.85
CA ALA A 16 0.65 -0.62 -5.52
C ALA A 16 1.94 -1.11 -4.84
N ILE A 17 2.82 -1.78 -5.58
CA ILE A 17 4.09 -2.28 -5.04
C ILE A 17 5.00 -1.11 -4.62
N THR A 18 5.04 -0.05 -5.42
CA THR A 18 5.84 1.14 -5.13
C THR A 18 5.37 1.84 -3.86
N GLU A 19 4.06 2.01 -3.70
CA GLU A 19 3.46 2.64 -2.51
C GLU A 19 3.66 1.78 -1.25
N VAL A 20 3.48 0.46 -1.34
CA VAL A 20 3.76 -0.45 -0.22
C VAL A 20 5.23 -0.36 0.20
N LYS A 21 6.17 -0.22 -0.75
CA LYS A 21 7.59 -0.10 -0.44
C LYS A 21 7.89 1.19 0.32
N LYS A 22 7.39 2.34 -0.14
CA LYS A 22 7.53 3.62 0.55
C LYS A 22 6.97 3.58 1.97
N LEU A 23 5.82 2.95 2.16
CA LEU A 23 5.18 2.83 3.47
C LEU A 23 5.98 1.94 4.43
N LYS A 24 6.61 0.87 3.93
CA LYS A 24 7.54 0.05 4.73
C LYS A 24 8.80 0.82 5.13
N GLU A 25 9.33 1.65 4.24
CA GLU A 25 10.49 2.50 4.54
C GLU A 25 10.16 3.60 5.56
N ALA A 26 8.95 4.17 5.49
CA ALA A 26 8.47 5.18 6.43
C ALA A 26 8.14 4.61 7.83
N HIS A 27 7.70 3.34 7.90
CA HIS A 27 7.29 2.67 9.14
C HIS A 27 8.08 1.38 9.39
N PRO A 28 9.41 1.45 9.61
CA PRO A 28 10.27 0.27 9.68
C PRO A 28 10.07 -0.57 10.95
N LYS A 29 9.43 -0.04 11.99
CA LYS A 29 9.22 -0.70 13.28
C LYS A 29 7.76 -1.09 13.54
N ASP A 30 6.85 -0.74 12.63
CA ASP A 30 5.42 -1.02 12.79
C ASP A 30 5.02 -2.25 11.99
N ARG A 31 3.96 -2.92 12.44
CA ARG A 31 3.36 -4.02 11.69
C ARG A 31 2.36 -3.42 10.72
N LEU A 32 2.67 -3.49 9.42
CA LEU A 32 1.85 -2.87 8.39
C LEU A 32 0.90 -3.89 7.76
N ARG A 33 -0.37 -3.53 7.64
CA ARG A 33 -1.38 -4.28 6.88
C ARG A 33 -1.85 -3.41 5.72
N PHE A 34 -1.86 -3.97 4.51
CA PHE A 34 -2.23 -3.24 3.31
C PHE A 34 -3.51 -3.84 2.72
N ASN A 35 -4.53 -3.02 2.54
CA ASN A 35 -5.72 -3.36 1.78
C ASN A 35 -5.62 -2.68 0.41
N VAL A 36 -5.17 -3.43 -0.60
CA VAL A 36 -4.89 -2.89 -1.92
C VAL A 36 -6.08 -3.16 -2.84
N ASN A 37 -6.70 -2.10 -3.32
CA ASN A 37 -7.73 -2.12 -4.33
C ASN A 37 -7.12 -1.67 -5.65
N ILE A 38 -6.82 -2.63 -6.52
CA ILE A 38 -6.37 -2.34 -7.88
C ILE A 38 -7.61 -2.29 -8.77
N LYS A 39 -7.94 -1.09 -9.26
CA LYS A 39 -8.99 -0.90 -10.26
C LYS A 39 -8.35 -0.16 -11.42
N PRO A 40 -8.11 -0.82 -12.56
CA PRO A 40 -7.78 -0.08 -13.76
C PRO A 40 -9.00 0.79 -14.06
N GLU A 41 -8.85 2.11 -13.97
CA GLU A 41 -9.86 3.02 -14.47
C GLU A 41 -10.01 2.72 -15.97
N PHE A 42 -11.09 2.03 -16.34
CA PHE A 42 -11.59 2.04 -17.70
C PHE A 42 -12.13 3.46 -17.94
N TYR A 43 -11.25 4.34 -18.42
CA TYR A 43 -11.61 5.59 -19.07
C TYR A 43 -11.32 5.47 -20.56
#